data_AF-A0A956TAR9-F1
#
_entry.id   AF-A0A956TAR9-F1
#
_cell.length_a   1.000
_cell.length_b   1.000
_cell.length_c   1.000
_cell.angle_alpha   90.00
_cell.angle_beta   90.00
_cell.angle_gamma   90.00
#
_symmetry.space_group_name_H-M   'P 1'
#
loop_
_entity.id
_entity.type
_entity.pdbx_description
1 polymer ?
#
loop_
_entity_poly.entity_id
_entity_poly.type
_entity_poly.pdbx_seq_one_letter_code
_entity_poly.pdbx_strand_id
1 'polypeptide(L)'
;MSPAATQSTSTLAINTAQLVALSVLGEIAPPTVSQHYRVEPTGGSPILLPSVGGISYNAGLGDPCVGIAADHVEPGVSIRHPNDKANRALNSFACIGNTATVVSGEAKGATGTVIGTHGGVDHVMVQMAEDVLAQLVIGDSFQIKAYGQGLQLANQPDITVMNMDPGLLARLCHADGQRLSCPVTHHIPAHLLGAGLGEETCYSGDVDIQLF
;
A
#
# COMPACT_ATOMS: atom_id res chain seq x y z
N MET A 1 -18.97 18.25 -32.56
CA MET A 1 -17.61 18.39 -31.98
C MET A 1 -17.72 19.36 -30.83
N SER A 2 -17.84 18.86 -29.60
CA SER A 2 -17.81 19.72 -28.40
C SER A 2 -16.36 20.07 -28.09
N PRO A 3 -16.04 21.32 -27.72
CA PRO A 3 -14.68 21.70 -27.40
C PRO A 3 -14.26 20.99 -26.11
N ALA A 4 -13.11 20.33 -26.17
CA ALA A 4 -12.45 19.78 -24.99
C ALA A 4 -12.24 20.92 -23.98
N ALA A 5 -12.84 20.80 -22.81
CA ALA A 5 -12.60 21.72 -21.70
C ALA A 5 -11.11 21.65 -21.37
N THR A 6 -10.41 22.76 -21.60
CA THR A 6 -9.04 22.97 -21.15
C THR A 6 -9.06 22.88 -19.62
N GLN A 7 -8.71 21.71 -19.07
CA GLN A 7 -8.49 21.58 -17.63
C GLN A 7 -7.30 22.47 -17.28
N SER A 8 -7.60 23.62 -16.68
CA SER A 8 -6.63 24.39 -15.93
C SER A 8 -6.13 23.48 -14.80
N THR A 9 -4.99 22.84 -14.99
CA THR A 9 -4.31 22.08 -13.94
C THR A 9 -3.83 23.06 -12.87
N SER A 10 -4.71 23.38 -11.92
CA SER A 10 -4.31 24.00 -10.65
C SER A 10 -3.40 23.00 -9.94
N THR A 11 -2.10 23.26 -9.97
CA THR A 11 -1.12 22.52 -9.18
C THR A 11 -1.52 22.56 -7.70
N LEU A 12 -1.58 21.39 -7.06
CA LEU A 12 -1.84 21.29 -5.62
C LEU A 12 -0.79 22.11 -4.85
N ALA A 13 -1.23 22.99 -3.96
CA ALA A 13 -0.35 23.74 -3.08
C ALA A 13 -0.01 22.87 -1.85
N ILE A 14 1.17 22.23 -1.89
CA ILE A 14 1.63 21.26 -0.89
C ILE A 14 2.95 21.66 -0.27
N ASN A 15 3.16 21.31 0.99
CA ASN A 15 4.36 21.63 1.78
C ASN A 15 5.60 20.75 1.45
N THR A 16 5.79 20.35 0.18
CA THR A 16 6.87 19.43 -0.23
C THR A 16 8.27 19.85 0.22
N ALA A 17 8.57 21.15 0.22
CA ALA A 17 9.86 21.68 0.68
C ALA A 17 10.13 21.46 2.18
N GLN A 18 9.09 21.17 2.98
CA GLN A 18 9.18 20.92 4.42
C GLN A 18 9.20 19.43 4.75
N LEU A 19 8.89 18.57 3.78
CA LEU A 19 8.85 17.13 3.97
C LEU A 19 10.26 16.55 4.00
N VAL A 20 10.44 15.58 4.90
CA VAL A 20 11.70 14.85 5.04
C VAL A 20 11.54 13.48 4.41
N ALA A 21 12.47 13.12 3.53
CA ALA A 21 12.61 11.75 3.07
C ALA A 21 13.52 10.97 4.03
N LEU A 22 13.08 9.78 4.45
CA LEU A 22 13.82 8.91 5.37
C LEU A 22 14.05 7.54 4.72
N SER A 23 15.19 6.91 5.01
CA SER A 23 15.41 5.52 4.65
C SER A 23 14.73 4.59 5.65
N VAL A 24 13.84 3.72 5.18
CA VAL A 24 13.33 2.58 5.96
C VAL A 24 13.68 1.28 5.23
N LEU A 25 13.97 0.25 6.00
CA LEU A 25 14.42 -1.05 5.49
C LEU A 25 13.40 -2.12 5.86
N GLY A 26 13.15 -3.06 4.95
CA GLY A 26 12.45 -4.31 5.22
C GLY A 26 13.10 -5.46 4.46
N GLU A 27 12.80 -6.69 4.87
CA GLU A 27 13.22 -7.92 4.19
C GLU A 27 11.99 -8.63 3.66
N ILE A 28 12.08 -9.35 2.53
CA ILE A 28 10.97 -10.16 2.04
C ILE A 28 10.56 -11.14 3.13
N ALA A 29 9.34 -10.99 3.63
CA ALA A 29 8.80 -11.84 4.67
C ALA A 29 8.40 -13.19 4.07
N PRO A 30 8.63 -14.32 4.76
CA PRO A 30 8.09 -15.60 4.32
C PRO A 30 6.55 -15.57 4.34
N PRO A 31 5.87 -16.38 3.50
CA PRO A 31 4.44 -16.61 3.67
C PRO A 31 4.16 -17.23 5.04
N THR A 32 3.05 -16.84 5.67
CA THR A 32 2.70 -17.33 7.00
C THR A 32 1.36 -18.06 7.00
N VAL A 33 1.26 -19.07 7.86
CA VAL A 33 0.02 -19.82 8.11
C VAL A 33 -0.26 -19.75 9.60
N SER A 34 -1.17 -18.87 9.99
CA SER A 34 -1.58 -18.71 11.39
C SER A 34 -2.57 -19.79 11.84
N GLN A 35 -3.36 -20.33 10.91
CA GLN A 35 -4.36 -21.37 11.15
C GLN A 35 -4.32 -22.38 10.00
N HIS A 36 -4.43 -23.67 10.30
CA HIS A 36 -4.38 -24.74 9.28
C HIS A 36 -5.59 -24.78 8.35
N TYR A 37 -6.63 -24.01 8.65
CA TYR A 37 -7.81 -23.84 7.82
C TYR A 37 -8.45 -22.48 8.06
N ARG A 38 -9.25 -22.04 7.09
CA ARG A 38 -10.15 -20.88 7.17
C ARG A 38 -11.59 -21.36 7.24
N VAL A 39 -12.43 -20.55 7.88
CA VAL A 39 -13.86 -20.81 8.01
C VAL A 39 -14.58 -19.84 7.09
N GLU A 40 -15.40 -20.36 6.18
CA GLU A 40 -16.20 -19.52 5.29
C GLU A 40 -17.28 -18.77 6.09
N PRO A 41 -17.52 -17.47 5.81
CA PRO A 41 -18.53 -16.68 6.50
C PRO A 41 -19.94 -17.29 6.45
N THR A 42 -20.26 -18.04 5.39
CA THR A 42 -21.58 -18.67 5.17
C THR A 42 -21.72 -20.04 5.83
N GLY A 43 -20.76 -20.49 6.66
CA GLY A 43 -20.85 -21.74 7.40
C GLY A 43 -20.42 -22.99 6.62
N GLY A 44 -19.42 -22.86 5.77
CA GLY A 44 -18.89 -23.95 4.94
C GLY A 44 -17.80 -24.80 5.60
N SER A 45 -17.19 -25.67 4.79
CA SER A 45 -16.15 -26.58 5.26
C SER A 45 -14.80 -25.86 5.42
N PRO A 46 -13.99 -26.24 6.42
CA PRO A 46 -12.62 -25.77 6.54
C PRO A 46 -11.85 -25.85 5.21
N ILE A 47 -11.28 -24.74 4.76
CA ILE A 47 -10.49 -24.68 3.53
C ILE A 47 -9.08 -24.16 3.82
N LEU A 48 -8.08 -24.72 3.14
CA LEU A 48 -6.71 -24.21 3.16
C LEU A 48 -6.48 -23.40 1.88
N LEU A 49 -6.14 -22.12 2.04
CA LEU A 49 -5.91 -21.18 0.94
C LEU A 49 -4.55 -20.48 1.12
N PRO A 50 -3.88 -20.07 0.03
CA PRO A 50 -2.80 -19.09 0.08
C PRO A 50 -3.24 -17.83 0.82
N SER A 51 -2.30 -17.22 1.54
CA SER A 51 -2.57 -16.05 2.38
C SER A 51 -1.42 -15.05 2.36
N VAL A 52 -1.27 -14.26 3.42
CA VAL A 52 -0.29 -13.19 3.58
C VAL A 52 1.17 -13.66 3.51
N GLY A 53 2.05 -12.75 3.11
CA GLY A 53 3.50 -12.87 3.08
C GLY A 53 4.04 -13.51 1.80
N GLY A 54 5.34 -13.32 1.57
CA GLY A 54 6.06 -13.93 0.46
C GLY A 54 6.12 -13.09 -0.80
N ILE A 55 6.27 -13.80 -1.92
CA ILE A 55 6.32 -13.25 -3.27
C ILE A 55 5.14 -13.87 -4.03
N SER A 56 4.15 -13.03 -4.35
CA SER A 56 3.01 -13.40 -5.17
C SER A 56 3.38 -13.28 -6.65
N TYR A 57 3.65 -14.42 -7.29
CA TYR A 57 4.09 -14.46 -8.68
C TYR A 57 2.99 -14.17 -9.71
N ASN A 58 1.72 -14.33 -9.32
CA ASN A 58 0.56 -14.22 -10.21
C ASN A 58 -0.58 -13.37 -9.62
N ALA A 59 -0.25 -12.48 -8.68
CA ALA A 59 -1.16 -11.46 -8.17
C ALA A 59 -0.38 -10.16 -8.00
N GLY A 60 -0.81 -9.13 -8.72
CA GLY A 60 -0.16 -7.82 -8.75
C GLY A 60 -1.15 -6.66 -8.76
N LEU A 61 -0.61 -5.45 -8.72
CA LEU A 61 -1.39 -4.23 -8.80
C LEU A 61 -2.18 -4.17 -10.12
N GLY A 62 -3.50 -4.04 -10.01
CA GLY A 62 -4.43 -3.96 -11.14
C GLY A 62 -5.21 -5.25 -11.39
N ASP A 63 -4.82 -6.36 -10.78
CA ASP A 63 -5.57 -7.61 -10.84
C ASP A 63 -6.87 -7.55 -9.99
N PRO A 64 -7.86 -8.41 -10.27
CA PRO A 64 -9.06 -8.53 -9.44
C PRO A 64 -8.73 -8.94 -7.99
N CYS A 65 -9.35 -8.27 -7.02
CA CYS A 65 -9.24 -8.61 -5.59
C CYS A 65 -10.35 -9.54 -5.05
N VAL A 66 -11.27 -9.98 -5.92
CA VAL A 66 -12.39 -10.88 -5.58
C VAL A 66 -12.47 -12.02 -6.60
N GLY A 67 -13.10 -13.14 -6.22
CA GLY A 67 -13.24 -14.31 -7.09
C GLY A 67 -11.95 -15.12 -7.26
N ILE A 68 -11.00 -14.96 -6.33
CA ILE A 68 -9.72 -15.67 -6.30
C ILE A 68 -9.74 -16.73 -5.19
N ALA A 69 -9.07 -17.86 -5.42
CA ALA A 69 -8.94 -18.93 -4.43
C ALA A 69 -7.81 -18.62 -3.43
N ALA A 70 -7.97 -17.54 -2.67
CA ALA A 70 -7.02 -17.06 -1.67
C ALA A 70 -7.74 -16.33 -0.53
N ASP A 71 -7.08 -16.16 0.61
CA ASP A 71 -7.56 -15.37 1.74
C ASP A 71 -6.46 -14.42 2.23
N HIS A 72 -6.67 -13.11 2.17
CA HIS A 72 -5.65 -12.10 2.47
C HIS A 72 -4.37 -12.27 1.65
N VAL A 73 -4.46 -12.67 0.38
CA VAL A 73 -3.27 -12.65 -0.49
C VAL A 73 -2.77 -11.23 -0.68
N GLU A 74 -1.48 -11.03 -0.49
CA GLU A 74 -0.81 -9.75 -0.68
C GLU A 74 -0.18 -9.71 -2.09
N PRO A 75 -0.48 -8.70 -2.94
CA PRO A 75 0.08 -8.61 -4.29
C PRO A 75 1.56 -8.23 -4.29
N GLY A 76 2.31 -8.75 -5.26
CA GLY A 76 3.73 -8.46 -5.43
C GLY A 76 4.60 -9.06 -4.32
N VAL A 77 5.35 -8.22 -3.63
CA VAL A 77 6.32 -8.63 -2.61
C VAL A 77 5.93 -8.07 -1.25
N SER A 78 5.78 -8.93 -0.26
CA SER A 78 5.54 -8.55 1.13
C SER A 78 6.86 -8.42 1.88
N ILE A 79 7.13 -7.23 2.42
CA ILE A 79 8.34 -6.99 3.21
C ILE A 79 8.01 -6.64 4.67
N ARG A 80 8.88 -7.08 5.57
CA ARG A 80 8.83 -6.82 7.01
C ARG A 80 10.24 -6.64 7.54
N HIS A 81 10.43 -5.74 8.50
CA HIS A 81 11.67 -5.67 9.25
C HIS A 81 11.65 -6.65 10.44
N PRO A 82 12.71 -7.43 10.73
CA PRO A 82 12.71 -8.41 11.82
C PRO A 82 12.59 -7.77 13.22
N ASN A 83 13.19 -6.59 13.42
CA ASN A 83 12.99 -5.79 14.64
C ASN A 83 11.65 -5.03 14.61
N ASP A 84 10.78 -5.25 15.59
CA ASP A 84 9.42 -4.67 15.62
C ASP A 84 9.39 -3.13 15.69
N LYS A 85 10.35 -2.49 16.37
CA LYS A 85 10.40 -1.01 16.42
C LYS A 85 10.71 -0.43 15.05
N ALA A 86 11.68 -1.03 14.36
CA ALA A 86 11.99 -0.66 12.99
C ALA A 86 10.87 -1.06 12.02
N ASN A 87 10.15 -2.16 12.28
CA ASN A 87 9.00 -2.56 11.47
C ASN A 87 7.83 -1.60 11.59
N ARG A 88 7.57 -1.08 12.80
CA ARG A 88 6.62 0.02 12.98
C ARG A 88 7.04 1.25 12.19
N ALA A 89 8.31 1.63 12.21
CA ALA A 89 8.81 2.73 11.39
C ALA A 89 8.63 2.46 9.88
N LEU A 90 8.88 1.23 9.43
CA LEU A 90 8.65 0.81 8.04
C LEU A 90 7.17 1.00 7.65
N ASN A 91 6.25 0.45 8.44
CA ASN A 91 4.80 0.53 8.19
C ASN A 91 4.24 1.95 8.35
N SER A 92 4.83 2.77 9.22
CA SER A 92 4.36 4.14 9.44
C SER A 92 4.93 5.15 8.45
N PHE A 93 6.12 4.94 7.89
CA PHE A 93 6.76 5.94 7.03
C PHE A 93 6.70 5.59 5.54
N ALA A 94 6.63 4.31 5.17
CA ALA A 94 6.43 3.92 3.78
C ALA A 94 5.06 4.41 3.29
N CYS A 95 5.07 5.25 2.26
CA CYS A 95 3.85 5.77 1.65
C CYS A 95 3.61 5.09 0.29
N ILE A 96 2.35 4.90 -0.08
CA ILE A 96 1.97 4.40 -1.40
C ILE A 96 2.56 5.31 -2.47
N GLY A 97 3.24 4.72 -3.45
CA GLY A 97 3.96 5.44 -4.50
C GLY A 97 5.44 5.70 -4.22
N ASN A 98 5.94 5.42 -3.01
CA ASN A 98 7.38 5.53 -2.74
C ASN A 98 8.19 4.48 -3.49
N THR A 99 9.41 4.86 -3.86
CA THR A 99 10.36 3.94 -4.51
C THR A 99 10.97 2.99 -3.49
N ALA A 100 10.88 1.69 -3.79
CA ALA A 100 11.56 0.62 -3.07
C ALA A 100 12.72 0.10 -3.93
N THR A 101 13.92 -0.01 -3.38
CA THR A 101 15.10 -0.52 -4.09
C THR A 101 15.58 -1.80 -3.43
N VAL A 102 15.81 -2.86 -4.22
CA VAL A 102 16.42 -4.09 -3.73
C VAL A 102 17.89 -3.81 -3.41
N VAL A 103 18.34 -4.11 -2.19
CA VAL A 103 19.72 -3.81 -1.73
C VAL A 103 20.57 -5.06 -1.42
N SER A 104 20.00 -6.25 -1.55
CA SER A 104 20.67 -7.55 -1.44
C SER A 104 20.28 -8.50 -2.58
N GLY A 105 20.83 -9.72 -2.58
CA GLY A 105 20.42 -10.77 -3.51
C GLY A 105 20.83 -10.52 -4.96
N GLU A 106 20.35 -11.38 -5.84
CA GLU A 106 20.62 -11.35 -7.29
C GLU A 106 19.95 -10.13 -7.95
N ALA A 107 18.76 -9.75 -7.48
CA ALA A 107 17.99 -8.62 -8.01
C ALA A 107 18.47 -7.23 -7.50
N LYS A 108 19.63 -7.15 -6.83
CA LYS A 108 20.13 -5.91 -6.25
C LYS A 108 20.19 -4.77 -7.27
N GLY A 109 19.64 -3.61 -6.89
CA GLY A 109 19.54 -2.42 -7.72
C GLY A 109 18.25 -2.32 -8.52
N ALA A 110 17.46 -3.39 -8.61
CA ALA A 110 16.11 -3.30 -9.16
C ALA A 110 15.23 -2.41 -8.27
N THR A 111 14.30 -1.69 -8.91
CA THR A 111 13.40 -0.76 -8.24
C THR A 111 11.95 -1.17 -8.44
N GLY A 112 11.14 -1.00 -7.41
CA GLY A 112 9.70 -1.13 -7.43
C GLY A 112 9.00 0.02 -6.74
N THR A 113 7.71 -0.15 -6.52
CA THR A 113 6.83 0.87 -5.94
C THR A 113 6.07 0.30 -4.76
N VAL A 114 6.04 1.01 -3.64
CA VAL A 114 5.17 0.68 -2.51
C VAL A 114 3.71 0.82 -2.95
N ILE A 115 2.92 -0.23 -2.76
CA ILE A 115 1.49 -0.26 -3.17
C ILE A 115 0.52 -0.31 -1.99
N GLY A 116 1.00 -0.59 -0.78
CA GLY A 116 0.16 -0.57 0.42
C GLY A 116 0.86 -1.11 1.66
N THR A 117 0.12 -1.12 2.76
CA THR A 117 0.51 -1.73 4.03
C THR A 117 -0.61 -2.63 4.52
N HIS A 118 -0.29 -3.69 5.25
CA HIS A 118 -1.27 -4.61 5.82
C HIS A 118 -1.03 -4.77 7.33
N GLY A 119 -2.00 -4.31 8.12
CA GLY A 119 -1.94 -4.29 9.58
C GLY A 119 -2.11 -5.69 10.19
N GLY A 120 -1.58 -5.88 11.40
CA GLY A 120 -1.66 -7.15 12.12
C GLY A 120 -0.49 -8.07 11.82
N VAL A 121 -0.21 -8.35 10.53
CA VAL A 121 1.09 -8.95 10.12
C VAL A 121 2.18 -7.90 9.94
N ASP A 122 1.78 -6.63 9.82
CA ASP A 122 2.62 -5.45 9.67
C ASP A 122 3.59 -5.56 8.49
N HIS A 123 3.03 -5.86 7.32
CA HIS A 123 3.75 -5.93 6.04
C HIS A 123 3.60 -4.64 5.24
N VAL A 124 4.65 -4.29 4.50
CA VAL A 124 4.60 -3.32 3.40
C VAL A 124 4.63 -4.10 2.09
N MET A 125 3.75 -3.77 1.16
CA MET A 125 3.65 -4.44 -0.15
C MET A 125 4.35 -3.61 -1.22
N VAL A 126 5.15 -4.26 -2.05
CA VAL A 126 5.92 -3.64 -3.14
C VAL A 126 5.61 -4.32 -4.47
N GLN A 127 5.20 -3.53 -5.47
CA GLN A 127 5.10 -3.97 -6.85
C GLN A 127 6.47 -3.94 -7.52
N MET A 128 6.87 -5.06 -8.11
CA MET A 128 8.06 -5.21 -8.95
C MET A 128 7.67 -5.58 -10.38
N ALA A 129 8.61 -5.46 -11.32
CA ALA A 129 8.44 -6.05 -12.64
C ALA A 129 8.49 -7.59 -12.55
N GLU A 130 7.75 -8.28 -13.42
CA GLU A 130 7.59 -9.74 -13.39
C GLU A 130 8.92 -10.49 -13.52
N ASP A 131 9.81 -10.02 -14.38
CA ASP A 131 11.16 -10.57 -14.57
C ASP A 131 12.06 -10.40 -13.34
N VAL A 132 11.80 -9.38 -12.52
CA VAL A 132 12.48 -9.19 -11.24
C VAL A 132 11.93 -10.11 -10.16
N LEU A 133 10.62 -10.38 -10.13
CA LEU A 133 10.01 -11.28 -9.14
C LEU A 133 10.68 -12.66 -9.14
N ALA A 134 11.04 -13.18 -10.32
CA ALA A 134 11.71 -14.47 -10.48
C ALA A 134 13.16 -14.52 -9.91
N GLN A 135 13.78 -13.36 -9.65
CA GLN A 135 15.14 -13.24 -9.14
C GLN A 135 15.18 -12.99 -7.62
N LEU A 136 14.04 -12.65 -7.03
CA LEU A 136 13.93 -12.35 -5.61
C LEU A 136 13.81 -13.63 -4.79
N VAL A 137 14.39 -13.61 -3.59
CA VAL A 137 14.24 -14.71 -2.62
C VAL A 137 13.80 -14.17 -1.26
N ILE A 138 13.11 -15.00 -0.48
CA ILE A 138 12.74 -14.67 0.91
C ILE A 138 13.98 -14.23 1.69
N GLY A 139 13.85 -13.13 2.44
CA GLY A 139 14.96 -12.49 3.16
C GLY A 139 15.71 -11.42 2.36
N ASP A 140 15.46 -11.25 1.06
CA ASP A 140 16.06 -10.13 0.32
C ASP A 140 15.61 -8.78 0.90
N SER A 141 16.55 -7.86 1.03
CA SER A 141 16.34 -6.57 1.66
C SER A 141 15.92 -5.52 0.63
N PHE A 142 14.93 -4.71 1.03
CA PHE A 142 14.44 -3.55 0.32
C PHE A 142 14.69 -2.30 1.14
N GLN A 143 15.34 -1.30 0.53
CA GLN A 143 15.42 0.04 1.08
C GLN A 143 14.38 0.92 0.39
N ILE A 144 13.45 1.45 1.18
CA ILE A 144 12.45 2.40 0.73
C ILE A 144 12.92 3.81 1.06
N LYS A 145 12.84 4.70 0.07
CA LYS A 145 12.95 6.14 0.28
C LYS A 145 11.57 6.65 0.72
N ALA A 146 11.27 6.52 2.01
CA ALA A 146 9.99 6.89 2.60
C ALA A 146 9.81 8.41 2.51
N TYR A 147 8.70 8.85 1.90
CA TYR A 147 8.43 10.27 1.66
C TYR A 147 6.92 10.50 1.49
N GLY A 148 6.32 11.28 2.39
CA GLY A 148 4.89 11.61 2.32
C GLY A 148 4.25 11.90 3.67
N GLN A 149 4.76 11.34 4.77
CA GLN A 149 4.23 11.68 6.09
C GLN A 149 4.53 13.14 6.46
N GLY A 150 3.51 13.80 7.04
CA GLY A 150 3.52 15.25 7.31
C GLY A 150 3.08 16.12 6.12
N LEU A 151 2.63 15.52 5.02
CA LEU A 151 2.06 16.24 3.88
C LEU A 151 0.83 17.05 4.29
N GLN A 152 0.79 18.30 3.86
CA GLN A 152 -0.29 19.24 4.14
C GLN A 152 -0.70 19.97 2.87
N LEU A 153 -2.00 20.22 2.74
CA LEU A 153 -2.60 21.04 1.68
C LEU A 153 -2.68 22.49 2.17
N ALA A 154 -1.82 23.36 1.65
CA ALA A 154 -1.68 24.74 2.14
C ALA A 154 -2.99 25.56 2.02
N ASN A 155 -3.80 25.27 1.00
CA ASN A 155 -5.05 25.99 0.72
C ASN A 155 -6.30 25.29 1.29
N GLN A 156 -6.16 24.09 1.86
CA GLN A 156 -7.25 23.27 2.40
C GLN A 156 -6.85 22.66 3.74
N PRO A 157 -6.63 23.49 4.79
CA PRO A 157 -6.07 23.02 6.06
C PRO A 157 -6.95 22.03 6.81
N ASP A 158 -8.26 21.98 6.53
CA ASP A 158 -9.21 21.04 7.14
C ASP A 158 -9.15 19.63 6.50
N ILE A 159 -8.44 19.47 5.38
CA ILE A 159 -8.28 18.19 4.69
C ILE A 159 -6.94 17.58 5.10
N THR A 160 -7.01 16.46 5.81
CA THR A 160 -5.83 15.66 6.14
C THR A 160 -5.51 14.68 5.02
N VAL A 161 -4.25 14.65 4.60
CA VAL A 161 -3.70 13.66 3.66
C VAL A 161 -2.58 12.89 4.35
N MET A 162 -2.51 11.58 4.10
CA MET A 162 -1.54 10.69 4.74
C MET A 162 -1.22 9.49 3.84
N ASN A 163 -0.14 8.77 4.15
CA ASN A 163 0.24 7.48 3.53
C ASN A 163 0.44 7.48 2.00
N MET A 164 0.66 8.65 1.39
CA MET A 164 0.79 8.77 -0.07
C MET A 164 1.99 9.64 -0.45
N ASP A 165 2.74 9.19 -1.46
CA ASP A 165 3.79 9.99 -2.10
C ASP A 165 3.18 11.30 -2.65
N PRO A 166 3.75 12.48 -2.34
CA PRO A 166 3.20 13.75 -2.78
C PRO A 166 3.09 13.89 -4.32
N GLY A 167 4.01 13.25 -5.06
CA GLY A 167 3.98 13.21 -6.51
C GLY A 167 2.87 12.29 -7.04
N LEU A 168 2.54 11.21 -6.34
CA LEU A 168 1.36 10.41 -6.65
C LEU A 168 0.06 11.18 -6.40
N LEU A 169 -0.06 11.85 -5.24
CA LEU A 169 -1.23 12.67 -4.93
C LEU A 169 -1.46 13.75 -6.01
N ALA A 170 -0.41 14.45 -6.42
CA ALA A 170 -0.48 15.49 -7.45
C ALA A 170 -0.87 14.98 -8.85
N ARG A 171 -0.71 13.67 -9.11
CA ARG A 171 -1.16 13.04 -10.37
C ARG A 171 -2.61 12.57 -10.30
N LEU A 172 -3.11 12.25 -9.12
CA LEU A 172 -4.47 11.72 -8.93
C LEU A 172 -5.48 12.82 -8.64
N CYS A 173 -5.11 13.81 -7.83
CA CYS A 173 -6.04 14.79 -7.30
C CYS A 173 -5.70 16.21 -7.79
N HIS A 174 -6.71 17.07 -7.87
CA HIS A 174 -6.57 18.49 -8.18
C HIS A 174 -7.42 19.34 -7.24
N ALA A 175 -6.98 20.59 -7.02
CA ALA A 175 -7.69 21.54 -6.18
C ALA A 175 -8.70 22.36 -7.00
N ASP A 176 -9.92 22.48 -6.50
CA ASP A 176 -10.96 23.35 -7.04
C ASP A 176 -11.43 24.31 -5.92
N GLY A 177 -10.76 25.47 -5.83
CA GLY A 177 -10.94 26.39 -4.73
C GLY A 177 -10.61 25.75 -3.38
N GLN A 178 -11.59 25.65 -2.48
CA GLN A 178 -11.45 24.96 -1.18
C GLN A 178 -11.72 23.46 -1.24
N ARG A 179 -12.06 22.91 -2.41
CA ARG A 179 -12.34 21.48 -2.58
C ARG A 179 -11.11 20.77 -3.12
N LEU A 180 -10.94 19.52 -2.72
CA LEU A 180 -10.03 18.57 -3.35
C LEU A 180 -10.87 17.58 -4.16
N SER A 181 -10.58 17.45 -5.44
CA SER A 181 -11.23 16.51 -6.34
C SER A 181 -10.27 15.37 -6.65
N CYS A 182 -10.67 14.15 -6.28
CA CYS A 182 -9.92 12.92 -6.53
C CYS A 182 -10.86 11.92 -7.22
N PRO A 183 -10.49 11.33 -8.35
CA PRO A 183 -11.28 10.30 -9.01
C PRO A 183 -11.29 9.03 -8.17
N VAL A 184 -12.48 8.45 -8.00
CA VAL A 184 -12.69 7.15 -7.36
C VAL A 184 -13.51 6.26 -8.28
N THR A 185 -13.32 4.95 -8.19
CA THR A 185 -14.13 3.99 -8.95
C THR A 185 -15.45 3.68 -8.24
N HIS A 186 -15.46 3.72 -6.90
CA HIS A 186 -16.60 3.34 -6.07
C HIS A 186 -16.72 4.23 -4.83
N HIS A 187 -17.95 4.38 -4.33
CA HIS A 187 -18.24 4.93 -3.01
C HIS A 187 -18.67 3.79 -2.09
N ILE A 188 -17.94 3.55 -1.00
CA ILE A 188 -18.17 2.42 -0.10
C ILE A 188 -18.96 2.88 1.14
N PRO A 189 -20.16 2.30 1.40
CA PRO A 189 -20.90 2.56 2.62
C PRO A 189 -20.13 2.13 3.88
N ALA A 190 -20.21 2.94 4.95
CA ALA A 190 -19.45 2.71 6.18
C ALA A 190 -19.73 1.35 6.85
N HIS A 191 -20.95 0.81 6.72
CA HIS A 191 -21.32 -0.48 7.32
C HIS A 191 -20.68 -1.70 6.62
N LEU A 192 -19.99 -1.50 5.48
CA LEU A 192 -19.20 -2.54 4.84
C LEU A 192 -17.75 -2.58 5.35
N LEU A 193 -17.33 -1.62 6.18
CA LEU A 193 -16.00 -1.62 6.76
C LEU A 193 -15.93 -2.59 7.95
N GLY A 194 -14.79 -3.27 8.07
CA GLY A 194 -14.62 -4.43 8.94
C GLY A 194 -13.41 -4.39 9.87
N ALA A 195 -12.59 -5.44 9.79
CA ALA A 195 -11.36 -5.56 10.56
C ALA A 195 -10.43 -4.37 10.28
N GLY A 196 -9.73 -3.89 11.32
CA GLY A 196 -8.96 -2.63 11.28
C GLY A 196 -9.72 -1.41 11.81
N LEU A 197 -11.05 -1.47 12.01
CA LEU A 197 -11.78 -0.43 12.71
C LEU A 197 -11.40 -0.38 14.20
N GLY A 198 -11.06 0.81 14.69
CA GLY A 198 -10.72 1.05 16.09
C GLY A 198 -9.23 0.93 16.43
N GLU A 199 -8.38 0.71 15.42
CA GLU A 199 -6.93 0.76 15.56
C GLU A 199 -6.43 2.13 16.07
N GLU A 200 -5.26 2.13 16.71
CA GLU A 200 -4.72 3.32 17.39
C GLU A 200 -4.37 4.48 16.44
N THR A 201 -4.15 4.18 15.16
CA THR A 201 -3.66 5.13 14.17
C THR A 201 -4.07 4.74 12.75
N CYS A 202 -4.26 5.75 11.88
CA CYS A 202 -4.46 5.54 10.45
C CYS A 202 -3.15 5.67 9.64
N TYR A 203 -2.01 5.92 10.30
CA TYR A 203 -0.71 6.10 9.63
C TYR A 203 0.03 4.78 9.34
N SER A 204 -0.53 3.65 9.75
CA SER A 204 -0.01 2.30 9.48
C SER A 204 -1.16 1.32 9.34
N GLY A 205 -0.93 0.20 8.66
CA GLY A 205 -1.94 -0.84 8.43
C GLY A 205 -3.03 -0.41 7.45
N ASP A 206 -4.18 -1.07 7.55
CA ASP A 206 -5.31 -0.97 6.63
C ASP A 206 -6.64 -1.32 7.32
N VAL A 207 -7.73 -1.24 6.56
CA VAL A 207 -9.07 -1.63 6.99
C VAL A 207 -9.75 -2.45 5.90
N ASP A 208 -10.44 -3.51 6.30
CA ASP A 208 -11.11 -4.41 5.38
C ASP A 208 -12.42 -3.82 4.88
N ILE A 209 -12.69 -4.01 3.58
CA ILE A 209 -14.03 -3.91 3.01
C ILE A 209 -14.60 -5.33 2.96
N GLN A 210 -15.60 -5.59 3.79
CA GLN A 210 -16.23 -6.90 3.92
C GLN A 210 -17.24 -7.12 2.80
N LEU A 211 -16.77 -7.75 1.72
CA LEU A 211 -17.59 -8.19 0.60
C LEU A 211 -17.79 -9.71 0.72
N PHE A 212 -19.05 -10.14 0.80
CA PHE A 212 -19.44 -11.55 0.84
C PHE A 212 -20.21 -11.93 -0.42
#